data_AF-A0A8T3Y966-F1
#
_entry.id   AF-A0A8T3Y966-F1
#
_cell.length_a   1.000
_cell.length_b   1.000
_cell.length_c   1.000
_cell.angle_alpha   90.00
_cell.angle_beta   90.00
_cell.angle_gamma   90.00
#
_symmetry.space_group_name_H-M   'P 1'
#
loop_
_entity.id
_entity.type
_entity.pdbx_description
1 polymer ?
#
loop_
_entity_poly.entity_id
_entity_poly.type
_entity_poly.pdbx_seq_one_letter_code
_entity_poly.pdbx_strand_id
1 'polypeptide(L)'
;MQHGRLPARRIAELSGVPVTAVYPHVQHLVCQGLVQVLDGKIQEYEALRPSVCIPALIERRQRELASVREYVNELENMMGNVP
;
A
#
# COMPACT_ATOMS: atom_id res chain seq x y z
N MET A 1 5.46 -14.04 11.65
CA MET A 1 4.55 -14.15 10.51
C MET A 1 4.24 -15.61 10.29
N GLN A 2 2.96 -15.99 10.31
CA GLN A 2 2.57 -17.41 10.47
C GLN A 2 2.70 -18.26 9.20
N HIS A 3 2.72 -17.69 7.99
CA HIS A 3 2.59 -18.47 6.75
C HIS A 3 3.68 -18.26 5.70
N GLY A 4 4.69 -17.43 5.96
CA GLY A 4 5.80 -17.21 5.01
C GLY A 4 5.35 -16.67 3.66
N ARG A 5 5.88 -17.22 2.57
CA ARG A 5 5.61 -16.85 1.18
C ARG A 5 4.46 -17.69 0.64
N LEU A 6 3.48 -17.05 0.01
CA LEU A 6 2.31 -17.75 -0.52
C LEU A 6 1.92 -17.21 -1.90
N PRO A 7 1.52 -18.09 -2.84
CA PRO A 7 0.83 -17.65 -4.05
C PRO A 7 -0.61 -17.20 -3.71
N ALA A 8 -1.20 -16.36 -4.56
CA ALA A 8 -2.56 -15.81 -4.37
C ALA A 8 -3.62 -16.89 -4.12
N ARG A 9 -3.52 -18.05 -4.80
CA ARG A 9 -4.43 -19.18 -4.59
C ARG A 9 -4.37 -19.72 -3.16
N ARG A 10 -3.18 -19.84 -2.56
CA ARG A 10 -3.05 -20.31 -1.17
C ARG A 10 -3.51 -19.26 -0.17
N ILE A 11 -3.33 -17.98 -0.49
CA ILE A 11 -3.91 -16.88 0.30
C ILE A 11 -5.44 -16.98 0.32
N ALA A 12 -6.07 -17.25 -0.83
CA ALA A 12 -7.53 -17.44 -0.92
C ALA A 12 -8.01 -18.63 -0.06
N GLU A 13 -7.34 -19.78 -0.20
CA GLU A 13 -7.68 -20.99 0.58
C GLU A 13 -7.55 -20.77 2.09
N LEU A 14 -6.52 -20.06 2.55
CA LEU A 14 -6.27 -19.82 3.97
C LEU A 14 -7.13 -18.70 4.56
N SER A 15 -7.50 -17.70 3.76
CA SER A 15 -8.28 -16.54 4.22
C SER A 15 -9.79 -16.73 4.10
N GLY A 16 -10.25 -17.73 3.35
CA GLY A 16 -11.67 -17.90 3.01
C GLY A 16 -12.19 -16.85 2.02
N VAL A 17 -11.31 -16.01 1.47
CA VAL A 17 -11.65 -14.98 0.48
C VAL A 17 -11.61 -15.59 -0.93
N PRO A 18 -12.59 -15.31 -1.81
CA PRO A 18 -12.55 -15.78 -3.19
C PRO A 18 -11.30 -15.33 -3.94
N VAL A 19 -10.70 -16.21 -4.75
CA VAL A 19 -9.48 -15.91 -5.53
C VAL A 19 -9.63 -14.65 -6.39
N THR A 20 -10.82 -14.40 -6.93
CA THR A 20 -11.16 -13.21 -7.72
C THR A 20 -11.03 -11.91 -6.93
N ALA A 21 -11.24 -11.96 -5.62
CA ALA A 21 -11.07 -10.81 -4.72
C ALA A 21 -9.65 -10.76 -4.13
N VAL A 22 -8.97 -11.89 -3.97
CA VAL A 22 -7.60 -11.91 -3.42
C VAL A 22 -6.62 -11.13 -4.28
N TYR A 23 -6.61 -11.34 -5.60
CA TYR A 23 -5.69 -10.65 -6.51
C TYR A 23 -5.70 -9.11 -6.37
N PRO A 24 -6.84 -8.42 -6.52
CA PRO A 24 -6.88 -6.97 -6.41
C PRO A 24 -6.52 -6.49 -5.00
N HIS A 25 -6.91 -7.21 -3.94
CA HIS A 25 -6.55 -6.83 -2.57
C HIS A 25 -5.05 -6.98 -2.30
N VAL A 26 -4.45 -8.09 -2.73
CA VAL A 26 -3.01 -8.32 -2.53
C VAL A 26 -2.19 -7.33 -3.36
N GLN A 27 -2.60 -7.03 -4.60
CA GLN A 27 -1.95 -5.96 -5.38
C GLN A 27 -2.05 -4.60 -4.70
N HIS A 28 -3.21 -4.25 -4.13
CA HIS A 28 -3.35 -3.03 -3.37
C HIS A 28 -2.39 -2.99 -2.18
N LEU A 29 -2.26 -4.09 -1.43
CA LEU A 29 -1.32 -4.20 -0.31
C LEU A 29 0.14 -4.08 -0.76
N VAL A 30 0.49 -4.56 -1.96
CA VAL A 30 1.80 -4.34 -2.58
C VAL A 30 2.03 -2.86 -2.84
N CYS A 31 1.07 -2.15 -3.45
CA CYS A 31 1.15 -0.71 -3.67
C CYS A 31 1.25 0.09 -2.36
N GLN A 32 0.67 -0.42 -1.27
CA GLN A 32 0.79 0.17 0.06
C GLN A 32 2.15 -0.12 0.73
N GLY A 33 3.00 -0.95 0.14
CA GLY A 33 4.28 -1.34 0.76
C GLY A 33 4.07 -2.21 2.01
N LEU A 34 2.98 -2.96 2.06
CA LEU A 34 2.65 -3.88 3.17
C LEU A 34 2.97 -5.33 2.83
N VAL A 35 3.00 -5.65 1.53
CA VAL A 35 3.32 -6.95 0.96
C VAL A 35 4.38 -6.74 -0.12
N GLN A 36 5.32 -7.67 -0.26
CA GLN A 36 6.25 -7.72 -1.38
C GLN A 36 5.90 -8.86 -2.33
N VAL A 37 6.16 -8.62 -3.61
CA VAL A 37 6.09 -9.64 -4.67
C VAL A 37 7.46 -10.28 -4.81
N LEU A 38 7.47 -11.60 -4.91
CA LEU A 38 8.67 -12.37 -5.21
C LEU A 38 8.48 -13.02 -6.58
N ASP A 39 9.33 -12.62 -7.52
CA ASP A 39 9.29 -13.12 -8.88
C ASP A 39 9.93 -14.51 -8.98
N GLY A 40 9.20 -15.43 -9.61
CA GLY A 40 9.58 -16.81 -9.86
C GLY A 40 8.69 -17.43 -10.94
N LYS A 41 8.72 -18.75 -11.11
CA LYS A 41 7.80 -19.45 -12.04
C LYS A 41 6.32 -19.19 -11.71
N ILE A 42 6.03 -18.93 -10.44
CA ILE A 42 4.73 -18.52 -9.93
C ILE A 42 4.97 -17.29 -9.08
N GLN A 43 4.12 -16.27 -9.23
CA GLN A 43 4.18 -15.07 -8.42
C GLN A 43 3.80 -15.40 -6.97
N GLU A 44 4.70 -15.10 -6.04
CA GLU A 44 4.49 -15.29 -4.60
C GLU A 44 4.44 -13.94 -3.88
N TYR A 45 3.75 -13.94 -2.74
CA TYR A 45 3.56 -12.76 -1.92
C TYR A 45 4.05 -13.03 -0.50
N GLU A 46 4.74 -12.05 0.07
CA GLU A 46 5.24 -12.10 1.43
C GLU A 46 4.85 -10.82 2.16
N ALA A 47 4.23 -10.95 3.33
CA ALA A 47 3.93 -9.78 4.16
C ALA A 47 5.23 -9.18 4.73
N LEU A 48 5.31 -7.86 4.79
CA LEU A 48 6.45 -7.17 5.39
C LEU A 48 6.25 -7.00 6.90
N ARG A 49 7.37 -7.04 7.66
CA ARG A 49 7.31 -6.96 9.13
C ARG A 49 6.55 -5.70 9.57
N PRO A 50 5.54 -5.80 10.45
CA PRO A 50 4.77 -4.64 10.90
C PRO A 50 5.64 -3.51 11.46
N SER A 51 6.72 -3.87 12.16
CA SER A 51 7.69 -2.92 12.71
C SER A 51 8.45 -2.10 11.66
N VAL A 52 8.42 -2.51 10.39
CA VAL A 52 9.09 -1.83 9.27
C VAL A 52 8.06 -1.16 8.36
N CYS A 53 7.01 -1.88 7.96
CA CYS A 53 6.07 -1.37 6.98
C CYS A 53 5.07 -0.35 7.53
N ILE A 54 4.67 -0.46 8.81
CA ILE A 54 3.73 0.50 9.42
C ILE A 54 4.36 1.90 9.55
N PRO A 55 5.59 2.07 10.11
CA PRO A 55 6.24 3.37 10.14
C PRO A 55 6.44 3.99 8.76
N ALA A 56 6.88 3.19 7.77
CA ALA A 56 7.07 3.66 6.40
C ALA A 56 5.75 4.12 5.75
N LEU A 57 4.65 3.42 6.02
CA LEU A 57 3.32 3.82 5.55
C LEU A 57 2.88 5.15 6.20
N ILE A 58 3.07 5.31 7.51
CA ILE A 58 2.75 6.55 8.23
C ILE A 58 3.54 7.73 7.64
N GLU A 59 4.84 7.57 7.46
CA GLU A 59 5.71 8.60 6.87
C GLU A 59 5.26 8.96 5.45
N ARG A 60 4.88 7.97 4.63
CA ARG A 60 4.35 8.22 3.29
C ARG A 60 3.07 9.05 3.34
N ARG A 61 2.12 8.71 4.23
CA ARG A 61 0.87 9.46 4.39
C ARG A 61 1.10 10.87 4.92
N GLN A 62 2.07 11.06 5.81
CA GLN A 62 2.46 12.39 6.29
C GLN A 62 3.01 13.26 5.16
N ARG A 63 3.84 12.69 4.27
CA ARG A 63 4.34 13.41 3.09
C ARG A 63 3.24 13.76 2.10
N GLU A 64 2.32 12.84 1.83
CA GLU A 64 1.14 13.10 0.99
C GLU A 64 0.31 14.25 1.57
N LEU A 65 0.04 14.24 2.88
CA LEU A 65 -0.67 15.33 3.55
C LEU A 65 0.07 16.67 3.48
N ALA A 66 1.39 16.67 3.64
CA ALA A 66 2.21 17.88 3.51
C ALA A 66 2.09 18.48 2.10
N SER A 67 2.21 17.66 1.05
CA SER A 67 2.06 18.12 -0.34
C SER A 67 0.68 18.70 -0.63
N VAL A 68 -0.39 18.12 -0.08
CA VAL A 68 -1.74 18.65 -0.25
C VAL A 68 -1.90 19.98 0.48
N ARG A 69 -1.32 20.12 1.68
CA ARG A 69 -1.33 21.40 2.42
C ARG A 69 -0.57 22.49 1.67
N GLU A 70 0.59 22.18 1.12
CA GLU A 70 1.37 23.11 0.28
C GLU A 70 0.56 23.56 -0.92
N TYR A 71 -0.07 22.63 -1.64
CA TYR A 71 -0.92 22.94 -2.79
C TYR A 71 -2.11 23.84 -2.43
N VAL A 72 -2.78 23.57 -1.30
CA VAL A 72 -3.89 24.43 -0.83
C VAL A 72 -3.39 25.84 -0.49
N ASN A 73 -2.26 25.96 0.21
CA ASN A 73 -1.68 27.26 0.54
C ASN A 73 -1.29 28.06 -0.72
N GLU A 74 -0.76 27.38 -1.74
CA GLU A 74 -0.45 28.01 -3.04
C GLU A 74 -1.71 28.57 -3.71
N LEU A 75 -2.81 27.81 -3.72
CA LEU A 75 -4.09 28.27 -4.26
C LEU A 75 -4.66 29.47 -3.50
N GLU A 76 -4.62 29.45 -2.16
CA GLU A 76 -5.08 30.57 -1.32
C GLU A 76 -4.27 31.85 -1.59
N ASN A 77 -2.94 31.72 -1.71
CA ASN A 77 -2.07 32.85 -2.04
C ASN A 77 -2.34 33.40 -3.45
N MET A 78 -2.67 32.56 -4.42
CA MET A 78 -3.05 33.00 -5.77
C MET A 78 -4.40 33.73 -5.80
N MET A 79 -5.35 33.29 -4.97
CA MET A 79 -6.68 33.90 -4.88
C MET A 79 -6.71 35.18 -4.02
N GLY A 80 -5.84 35.30 -3.03
CA GLY A 80 -5.71 36.49 -2.17
C GLY A 80 -4.97 37.67 -2.81
N ASN A 81 -4.39 37.49 -4.00
CA ASN A 81 -3.58 38.48 -4.72
C ASN A 81 -4.32 39.15 -5.90
N VAL A 82 -5.66 39.20 -5.83
CA VAL A 82 -6.48 39.94 -6.79
C VAL A 82 -6.53 41.41 -6.33
N PRO A 83 -5.95 42.36 -7.09
CA PRO A 83 -5.98 43.79 -6.75
C PRO A 83 -7.39 44.39 -6.82
#